data_AF-A0A1J3K594-F1
#
_entry.id   AF-A0A1J3K594-F1
#
_cell.length_a   1.000
_cell.length_b   1.000
_cell.length_c   1.000
_cell.angle_alpha   90.00
_cell.angle_beta   90.00
_cell.angle_gamma   90.00
#
_symmetry.space_group_name_H-M   'P 1'
#
loop_
_entity.id
_entity.type
_entity.pdbx_description
1 polymer ?
#
loop_
_entity_poly.entity_id
_entity_poly.type
_entity_poly.pdbx_seq_one_letter_code
_entity_poly.pdbx_strand_id
1 'polypeptide(L)'
;NKDDKPFGGKVIVFGGDFRQVLPVIPGAGRAEVVCSALNSSYLWEHCKVLKLTKNMRLLSEKLSEEEANDLKKFSEWILDVGDGKISEPNDGEAEIEIPDEFLITDVEEPIEAISR
;
A
#
# COMPACT_ATOMS: atom_id res chain seq x y z
N ASN A 1 29.93 2.00 -23.04
CA ASN A 1 28.60 1.81 -23.67
C ASN A 1 28.14 3.18 -24.16
N LYS A 2 27.64 3.30 -25.38
CA LYS A 2 27.56 4.59 -26.11
C LYS A 2 26.34 5.47 -25.77
N ASP A 3 25.53 5.06 -24.81
CA ASP A 3 24.44 5.85 -24.27
C ASP A 3 24.48 5.66 -22.74
N ASP A 4 24.83 6.70 -21.98
CA ASP A 4 24.70 6.76 -20.51
C ASP A 4 23.22 6.83 -20.06
N LYS A 5 22.34 6.16 -20.81
CA LYS A 5 20.90 6.13 -20.57
C LYS A 5 20.54 4.87 -19.78
N PRO A 6 19.71 4.98 -18.74
CA PRO A 6 19.17 3.82 -18.04
C PRO A 6 18.59 2.79 -19.01
N PHE A 7 18.82 1.49 -18.72
CA PHE A 7 18.29 0.36 -19.49
C PHE A 7 18.61 0.40 -21.00
N GLY A 8 19.70 1.07 -21.41
CA GLY A 8 20.08 1.20 -22.82
C GLY A 8 19.07 2.01 -23.64
N GLY A 9 18.34 2.94 -23.00
CA GLY A 9 17.34 3.78 -23.66
C GLY A 9 15.97 3.11 -23.86
N LYS A 10 15.73 1.93 -23.28
CA LYS A 10 14.42 1.28 -23.32
C LYS A 10 13.44 1.98 -22.37
N VAL A 11 12.19 2.06 -22.80
CA VAL A 11 11.09 2.50 -21.93
C VAL A 11 10.75 1.36 -20.97
N ILE A 12 10.87 1.62 -19.67
CA ILE A 12 10.55 0.68 -18.60
C ILE A 12 9.38 1.24 -17.79
N VAL A 13 8.44 0.36 -17.43
CA VAL A 13 7.33 0.70 -16.54
C VAL A 13 7.47 -0.16 -15.29
N PHE A 14 7.65 0.51 -14.15
CA PHE A 14 7.59 -0.13 -12.84
C PHE A 14 6.14 -0.06 -12.33
N GLY A 15 5.64 -1.19 -11.84
CA GLY A 15 4.34 -1.28 -11.19
C GLY A 15 4.50 -1.85 -9.79
N GLY A 16 3.77 -1.29 -8.84
CA GLY A 16 3.81 -1.72 -7.44
C GLY A 16 3.05 -0.75 -6.54
N ASP A 17 2.96 -1.11 -5.27
CA ASP A 17 2.39 -0.26 -4.23
C ASP A 17 3.44 -0.08 -3.12
N PHE A 18 3.92 1.15 -2.96
CA PHE A 18 4.95 1.48 -1.97
C PHE A 18 4.46 1.42 -0.52
N ARG A 19 3.15 1.26 -0.31
CA ARG A 19 2.53 1.04 1.00
C ARG A 19 2.56 -0.44 1.40
N GLN A 20 3.05 -1.31 0.51
CA GLN A 20 3.32 -2.71 0.83
C GLN A 20 4.69 -2.86 1.50
N VAL A 21 5.03 -4.11 1.84
CA VAL A 21 6.28 -4.44 2.54
C VAL A 21 7.52 -4.02 1.76
N LEU A 22 8.53 -3.55 2.50
CA LEU A 22 9.86 -3.25 1.96
C LEU A 22 10.56 -4.51 1.45
N PRO A 23 11.62 -4.39 0.61
CA PRO A 23 12.41 -5.53 0.18
C PRO A 23 12.98 -6.31 1.38
N VAL A 24 12.83 -7.63 1.36
CA VAL A 24 13.36 -8.49 2.42
C VAL A 24 14.82 -8.82 2.13
N ILE A 25 15.73 -8.36 3.00
CA ILE A 25 17.16 -8.66 2.93
C ILE A 25 17.56 -9.41 4.22
N PRO A 26 17.89 -10.71 4.14
CA PRO A 26 18.25 -11.49 5.33
C PRO A 26 19.45 -10.91 6.07
N GLY A 27 19.30 -10.68 7.38
CA GLY A 27 20.36 -10.17 8.25
C GLY A 27 20.67 -8.67 8.11
N ALA A 28 19.96 -7.94 7.25
CA ALA A 28 20.14 -6.51 7.07
C ALA A 28 19.40 -5.68 8.13
N GLY A 29 19.99 -4.56 8.50
CA GLY A 29 19.36 -3.57 9.38
C GLY A 29 18.30 -2.72 8.66
N ARG A 30 17.52 -1.96 9.44
CA ARG A 30 16.46 -1.07 8.91
C ARG A 30 16.97 -0.12 7.83
N ALA A 31 18.12 0.50 8.05
CA ALA A 31 18.71 1.45 7.09
C ALA A 31 19.08 0.78 5.76
N GLU A 32 19.64 -0.42 5.79
CA GLU A 32 20.00 -1.18 4.59
C GLU A 32 18.76 -1.58 3.79
N VAL A 33 17.71 -2.02 4.47
CA VAL A 33 16.42 -2.33 3.86
C VAL A 33 15.81 -1.10 3.18
N VAL A 34 15.81 0.06 3.84
CA VAL A 34 15.31 1.32 3.24
C VAL A 34 16.16 1.77 2.05
N CYS A 35 17.49 1.66 2.14
CA CYS A 35 18.40 1.98 1.05
C CYS A 35 18.24 1.04 -0.17
N SER A 36 17.70 -0.16 0.03
CA SER A 36 17.41 -1.10 -1.06
C SER A 36 16.12 -0.79 -1.83
N ALA A 37 15.27 0.08 -1.30
CA ALA A 37 14.02 0.45 -1.95
C ALA A 37 14.27 1.24 -3.25
N LEU A 38 13.36 1.10 -4.21
CA LEU A 38 13.49 1.70 -5.55
C LEU A 38 13.65 3.24 -5.51
N ASN A 39 12.98 3.89 -4.56
CA ASN A 39 13.06 5.35 -4.36
C ASN A 39 14.39 5.83 -3.77
N SER A 40 15.21 4.91 -3.23
CA SER A 40 16.58 5.16 -2.77
C SER A 40 17.62 4.90 -3.87
N SER A 41 17.21 4.34 -5.01
CA SER A 41 18.10 4.04 -6.14
C SER A 41 18.44 5.30 -6.94
N TYR A 42 19.65 5.34 -7.51
CA TYR A 42 20.03 6.36 -8.51
C TYR A 42 19.04 6.40 -9.69
N LEU A 43 18.39 5.28 -10.02
CA LEU A 43 17.40 5.21 -11.09
C LEU A 43 16.16 6.09 -10.83
N TRP A 44 15.87 6.41 -9.56
CA TRP A 44 14.69 7.19 -9.19
C TRP A 44 14.69 8.58 -9.82
N GLU A 45 15.85 9.19 -10.06
CA GLU A 45 15.99 10.50 -10.71
C GLU A 45 15.48 10.50 -12.15
N HIS A 46 15.42 9.32 -12.79
CA HIS A 46 14.92 9.13 -14.15
C HIS A 46 13.46 8.66 -14.19
N CYS A 47 12.85 8.39 -13.04
CA CYS A 47 11.48 7.87 -12.95
C CYS A 47 10.45 9.01 -12.93
N LYS A 48 9.40 8.87 -13.74
CA LYS A 48 8.20 9.70 -13.63
C LYS A 48 7.15 8.94 -12.81
N VAL A 49 6.76 9.51 -11.67
CA VAL A 49 5.74 8.92 -10.81
C VAL A 49 4.34 9.17 -11.37
N LEU A 50 3.58 8.10 -11.58
CA LEU A 50 2.17 8.13 -11.95
C LEU A 50 1.37 7.41 -10.85
N LYS A 51 0.32 8.06 -10.35
CA LYS A 51 -0.52 7.52 -9.26
C LYS A 51 -1.87 7.09 -9.81
N LEU A 52 -2.27 5.85 -9.52
CA LEU A 52 -3.63 5.37 -9.77
C LEU A 52 -4.50 5.73 -8.56
N THR A 53 -5.60 6.44 -8.78
CA THR A 53 -6.49 6.92 -7.71
C THR A 53 -7.83 6.19 -7.67
N LYS A 54 -8.19 5.48 -8.74
CA LYS A 54 -9.46 4.74 -8.83
C LYS A 54 -9.24 3.28 -8.46
N ASN A 55 -9.77 2.86 -7.31
CA ASN A 55 -9.77 1.46 -6.91
C ASN A 55 -10.85 0.70 -7.70
N MET A 56 -10.43 -0.12 -8.67
CA MET A 56 -11.36 -0.86 -9.51
C MET A 56 -11.97 -2.09 -8.84
N ARG A 57 -11.37 -2.63 -7.75
CA ARG A 57 -11.97 -3.76 -7.01
C ARG A 57 -13.25 -3.37 -6.27
N LEU A 58 -13.36 -2.10 -5.89
CA LEU A 58 -14.50 -1.57 -5.16
C LEU A 58 -15.61 -1.06 -6.09
N LEU A 59 -15.41 -1.14 -7.42
CA LEU A 59 -16.43 -0.80 -8.40
C LEU A 59 -17.38 -1.99 -8.54
N SER A 60 -18.47 -1.97 -7.78
CA SER A 60 -19.59 -2.90 -7.94
C SER A 60 -20.84 -2.12 -8.36
N GLU A 61 -21.48 -2.56 -9.44
CA GLU A 61 -22.72 -1.94 -9.97
C GLU A 61 -23.96 -2.24 -9.13
N LYS A 62 -23.83 -3.09 -8.09
CA LYS A 62 -24.97 -3.63 -7.32
C LYS A 62 -24.99 -3.21 -5.85
N LEU A 63 -24.12 -2.30 -5.43
CA LEU A 63 -24.13 -1.81 -4.04
C LEU A 63 -25.28 -0.83 -3.84
N SER A 64 -25.96 -0.94 -2.71
CA SER A 64 -26.79 0.13 -2.18
C SER A 64 -25.95 1.37 -1.86
N GLU A 65 -26.59 2.53 -1.71
CA GLU A 65 -25.88 3.77 -1.35
C GLU A 65 -25.16 3.65 0.01
N GLU A 66 -25.73 2.89 0.94
CA GLU A 66 -25.16 2.65 2.27
C GLU A 66 -23.90 1.78 2.18
N GLU A 67 -23.98 0.62 1.52
CA GLU A 67 -22.82 -0.26 1.32
C GLU A 67 -21.69 0.43 0.55
N ALA A 68 -22.03 1.25 -0.45
CA ALA A 68 -21.04 2.02 -1.20
C ALA A 68 -20.33 3.07 -0.33
N ASN A 69 -21.06 3.70 0.59
CA ASN A 69 -20.48 4.67 1.53
C ASN A 69 -19.58 3.99 2.56
N ASP A 70 -19.99 2.86 3.11
CA ASP A 70 -19.19 2.14 4.10
C ASP A 70 -17.91 1.56 3.48
N LEU A 71 -18.01 0.98 2.27
CA LEU A 71 -16.85 0.53 1.51
C LEU A 71 -15.88 1.68 1.21
N LYS A 72 -16.40 2.87 0.93
CA LYS A 72 -15.60 4.06 0.71
C LYS A 72 -14.87 4.49 1.99
N LYS A 73 -15.55 4.56 3.14
CA LYS A 73 -14.93 4.88 4.44
C LYS A 73 -13.81 3.91 4.78
N PHE A 74 -14.06 2.60 4.63
CA PHE A 74 -13.05 1.57 4.85
C PHE A 74 -11.85 1.74 3.92
N SER A 75 -12.11 2.02 2.63
CA SER A 75 -11.04 2.27 1.66
C SER A 75 -10.21 3.50 2.01
N GLU A 76 -10.83 4.59 2.46
CA GLU A 76 -10.12 5.81 2.87
C GLU A 76 -9.28 5.54 4.12
N TRP A 77 -9.82 4.84 5.11
CA TRP A 77 -9.09 4.45 6.32
C TRP A 77 -7.85 3.59 6.01
N ILE A 78 -7.98 2.53 5.21
CA ILE A 78 -6.82 1.70 4.80
C ILE A 78 -5.77 2.52 4.04
N LEU A 79 -6.19 3.48 3.21
CA LEU A 79 -5.26 4.35 2.49
C LEU A 79 -4.48 5.24 3.46
N ASP A 80 -5.14 5.78 4.49
CA ASP A 80 -4.51 6.62 5.49
C ASP A 80 -3.56 5.82 6.40
N VAL A 81 -3.87 4.55 6.70
CA VAL A 81 -2.93 3.62 7.35
C VAL A 81 -1.69 3.45 6.47
N GLY A 82 -1.86 3.11 5.19
CA GLY A 82 -0.75 2.87 4.28
C GLY A 82 0.12 4.11 4.00
N ASP A 83 -0.48 5.30 4.00
CA ASP A 83 0.22 6.57 3.85
C ASP A 83 0.89 7.04 5.15
N GLY A 84 0.72 6.33 6.27
CA GLY A 84 1.26 6.72 7.57
C GLY A 84 0.62 8.00 8.12
N LYS A 85 -0.64 8.29 7.76
CA LYS A 85 -1.38 9.45 8.30
C LYS A 85 -2.07 9.14 9.62
N ILE A 86 -2.20 7.85 9.94
CA ILE A 86 -2.79 7.36 11.18
C ILE A 86 -1.66 7.03 12.14
N SER A 87 -1.77 7.53 13.37
CA SER A 87 -0.80 7.35 14.46
C SER A 87 0.52 8.11 14.25
N GLU A 88 0.57 9.34 14.77
CA GLU A 88 1.81 10.09 14.94
C GLU A 88 2.36 9.85 16.36
N PRO A 89 3.69 9.81 16.55
CA PRO A 89 4.74 10.08 15.57
C PRO A 89 5.17 8.83 14.77
N ASN A 90 5.42 9.01 13.47
CA ASN A 90 5.94 7.96 12.57
C ASN A 90 7.45 7.69 12.77
N ASP A 91 7.86 7.28 13.97
CA ASP A 91 9.28 7.01 14.31
C ASP A 91 9.75 5.58 13.94
N GLY A 92 8.84 4.80 13.36
CA GLY A 92 9.10 3.44 12.91
C GLY A 92 8.27 2.38 13.61
N GLU A 93 7.61 2.75 14.70
CA GLU A 93 6.59 1.95 15.35
C GLU A 93 5.31 2.81 15.41
N ALA A 94 4.15 2.19 15.19
CA ALA A 94 2.87 2.88 15.20
C ALA A 94 1.81 1.96 15.80
N GLU A 95 1.04 2.47 16.75
CA GLU A 95 -0.15 1.79 17.26
C GLU A 95 -1.36 2.28 16.46
N ILE A 96 -2.04 1.36 15.80
CA ILE A 96 -3.21 1.66 14.99
C ILE A 96 -4.43 1.06 15.68
N GLU A 97 -5.39 1.90 16.03
CA GLU A 97 -6.71 1.46 16.48
C GLU A 97 -7.53 1.02 15.28
N ILE A 98 -8.04 -0.23 15.32
CA ILE A 98 -8.95 -0.75 14.31
C ILE A 98 -10.38 -0.38 14.76
N PRO A 99 -11.14 0.41 13.98
CA PRO A 99 -12.52 0.72 14.30
C PRO A 99 -13.38 -0.52 14.53
N ASP A 100 -14.28 -0.45 15.52
CA ASP A 100 -15.17 -1.58 15.88
C ASP A 100 -15.99 -2.10 14.70
N GLU A 101 -16.38 -1.20 13.78
CA GLU A 101 -17.09 -1.52 12.54
C GLU A 101 -16.31 -2.42 11.57
N PHE A 102 -14.99 -2.55 11.73
CA PHE A 102 -14.15 -3.45 10.93
C PHE A 102 -13.80 -4.75 11.67
N LEU A 103 -14.23 -4.90 12.93
CA LEU A 103 -13.92 -6.09 13.73
C LEU A 103 -14.90 -7.22 13.43
N ILE A 104 -14.35 -8.40 13.15
CA ILE A 104 -15.11 -9.64 13.08
C ILE A 104 -15.13 -10.26 14.48
N THR A 105 -16.26 -10.18 15.17
CA THR A 105 -16.40 -10.63 16.57
C THR A 105 -16.89 -12.07 16.71
N ASP A 106 -17.35 -12.70 15.62
CA ASP A 106 -17.81 -14.08 15.63
C ASP A 106 -16.62 -15.05 15.62
N VAL A 107 -16.42 -15.71 16.75
CA VAL A 107 -15.30 -16.64 17.01
C VAL A 107 -15.70 -18.10 16.91
N GLU A 108 -17.00 -18.40 16.82
CA GLU A 108 -17.50 -19.78 16.75
C GLU A 108 -17.31 -20.36 15.35
N GLU A 109 -17.57 -19.55 14.31
CA GLU A 109 -17.49 -19.92 12.90
C GLU A 109 -16.62 -18.92 12.11
N PRO A 110 -15.29 -18.84 12.38
CA PRO A 110 -14.43 -17.77 11.87
C PRO A 110 -14.30 -17.74 10.34
N ILE A 111 -14.41 -18.90 9.68
CA ILE A 111 -14.39 -18.99 8.21
C ILE A 111 -15.68 -18.40 7.63
N GLU A 112 -16.83 -18.73 8.24
CA GLU A 112 -18.12 -18.19 7.80
C GLU A 112 -18.14 -16.67 8.02
N ALA A 113 -17.66 -16.22 9.18
CA ALA A 113 -17.59 -14.81 9.56
C ALA A 113 -16.74 -13.96 8.60
N ILE A 114 -15.66 -14.51 8.02
CA ILE A 114 -14.84 -13.82 7.01
C ILE A 114 -15.51 -13.81 5.62
N SER A 115 -16.41 -14.76 5.36
CA SER A 115 -17.04 -14.96 4.05
C SER A 115 -18.40 -14.29 3.86
N ARG A 116 -18.95 -13.67 4.91
CA ARG A 116 -20.23 -12.97 4.87
C ARG A 116 -20.15 -11.58 4.22
#